data_AF-A0A8T0FSH7-F1
#
_entry.id   AF-A0A8T0FSH7-F1
#
_cell.length_a   1.000
_cell.length_b   1.000
_cell.length_c   1.000
_cell.angle_alpha   90.00
_cell.angle_beta   90.00
_cell.angle_gamma   90.00
#
_symmetry.space_group_name_H-M   'P 1'
#
loop_
_entity.id
_entity.type
_entity.pdbx_description
1 polymer ?
#
loop_
_entity_poly.entity_id
_entity_poly.type
_entity_poly.pdbx_seq_one_letter_code
_entity_poly.pdbx_strand_id
1 'polypeptide(L)'
;MAFFGIGKKCDLFALALELEENADEDMTRVKFKDLVMENVHYGKTYVKEVYKMIINSRLEEEEKQRDEKDSETARIRSPEI
;
A
#
# COMPACT_ATOMS: atom_id res chain seq x y z
N MET A 1 -0.74 -17.43 -9.60
CA MET A 1 -0.39 -16.54 -8.47
C MET A 1 -1.41 -15.41 -8.42
N ALA A 2 -2.06 -15.20 -7.28
CA ALA A 2 -3.08 -14.16 -7.14
C ALA A 2 -2.42 -12.76 -7.14
N PHE A 3 -2.72 -11.93 -8.13
CA PHE A 3 -2.14 -10.60 -8.32
C PHE A 3 -2.22 -9.73 -7.04
N PHE A 4 -3.36 -9.75 -6.36
CA PHE A 4 -3.58 -9.01 -5.11
C PHE A 4 -3.11 -9.73 -3.85
N GLY A 5 -2.32 -10.79 -3.97
CA GLY A 5 -1.87 -11.61 -2.83
C GLY A 5 -0.89 -10.90 -1.90
N ILE A 6 -0.10 -9.96 -2.45
CA ILE A 6 1.05 -9.34 -1.78
C ILE A 6 0.65 -8.15 -0.89
N GLY A 7 -0.33 -7.34 -1.32
CA GLY A 7 -0.75 -6.14 -0.58
C GLY A 7 -1.77 -6.39 0.55
N LYS A 8 -1.84 -5.42 1.46
CA LYS A 8 -2.76 -5.32 2.61
C LYS A 8 -4.15 -4.79 2.16
N LYS A 9 -5.13 -4.81 3.06
CA LYS A 9 -6.47 -4.23 2.81
C LYS A 9 -6.38 -2.73 2.50
N CYS A 10 -5.54 -2.00 3.23
CA CYS A 10 -5.31 -0.56 3.03
C CYS A 10 -4.81 -0.23 1.62
N ASP A 11 -3.95 -1.07 1.04
CA ASP A 11 -3.42 -0.83 -0.31
C ASP A 11 -4.52 -0.96 -1.37
N LEU A 12 -5.46 -1.89 -1.15
CA LEU A 12 -6.61 -2.09 -2.03
C LEU A 12 -7.62 -0.95 -1.92
N PHE A 13 -7.80 -0.41 -0.71
CA PHE A 13 -8.61 0.78 -0.49
C PHE A 13 -7.99 2.00 -1.19
N ALA A 14 -6.69 2.24 -1.00
CA ALA A 14 -5.97 3.32 -1.68
C ALA A 14 -6.05 3.17 -3.20
N LEU A 15 -5.89 1.95 -3.73
CA LEU A 15 -6.07 1.68 -5.16
C LEU A 15 -7.48 2.03 -5.64
N ALA A 16 -8.52 1.68 -4.88
CA ALA A 16 -9.89 2.00 -5.27
C ALA A 16 -10.15 3.52 -5.28
N LEU A 17 -9.58 4.26 -4.32
CA LEU A 17 -9.63 5.73 -4.33
C LEU A 17 -8.89 6.35 -5.53
N GLU A 18 -7.70 5.84 -5.87
CA GLU A 18 -6.93 6.28 -7.05
C GLU A 18 -7.65 6.00 -8.38
N LEU A 19 -8.47 4.95 -8.43
CA LEU A 19 -9.29 4.63 -9.60
C LEU A 19 -10.64 5.37 -9.61
N GLU A 20 -10.83 6.32 -8.69
CA GLU A 20 -12.07 7.10 -8.51
C GLU A 20 -13.30 6.21 -8.28
N GLU A 21 -13.11 5.03 -7.71
CA GLU A 21 -14.19 4.11 -7.36
C GLU A 21 -14.80 4.49 -6.01
N ASN A 22 -16.09 4.19 -5.83
CA ASN A 22 -16.80 4.41 -4.57
C ASN A 22 -16.39 3.37 -3.52
N ALA A 23 -15.21 3.58 -2.94
CA ALA A 23 -14.59 2.74 -1.94
C ALA A 23 -15.03 3.15 -0.53
N ASP A 24 -15.46 2.18 0.28
CA ASP A 24 -15.78 2.36 1.70
C ASP A 24 -14.79 1.56 2.55
N GLU A 25 -14.26 2.15 3.62
CA GLU A 25 -13.31 1.52 4.54
C GLU A 25 -13.84 0.21 5.15
N ASP A 26 -15.15 0.05 5.28
CA ASP A 26 -15.80 -1.16 5.81
C ASP A 26 -15.88 -2.30 4.79
N MET A 27 -15.54 -2.06 3.52
CA MET A 27 -15.54 -3.11 2.50
C MET A 27 -14.54 -4.22 2.82
N THR A 28 -14.87 -5.44 2.41
CA THR A 28 -13.98 -6.59 2.58
C THR A 28 -12.87 -6.55 1.53
N ARG A 29 -11.75 -7.25 1.80
CA ARG A 29 -10.66 -7.42 0.83
C ARG A 29 -11.14 -8.02 -0.50
N VAL A 30 -12.16 -8.87 -0.47
CA VAL A 30 -12.76 -9.46 -1.67
C VAL A 30 -13.52 -8.38 -2.45
N LYS A 31 -14.41 -7.64 -1.77
CA LYS A 31 -15.16 -6.54 -2.40
C LYS A 31 -14.27 -5.48 -3.04
N PHE A 32 -13.15 -5.12 -2.43
CA PHE A 32 -12.20 -4.21 -3.07
C PHE A 32 -11.57 -4.79 -4.34
N LYS A 33 -11.22 -6.08 -4.34
CA LYS A 33 -10.66 -6.72 -5.54
C LYS A 33 -11.67 -6.75 -6.67
N ASP A 34 -12.92 -7.04 -6.36
CA ASP A 34 -13.98 -7.07 -7.36
C ASP A 34 -14.17 -5.66 -7.93
N LEU A 35 -14.29 -4.64 -7.07
CA LEU A 35 -14.43 -3.23 -7.46
C LEU A 35 -13.33 -2.78 -8.43
N VAL A 36 -12.05 -2.98 -8.09
CA VAL A 36 -10.93 -2.52 -8.94
C VAL A 36 -10.73 -3.38 -10.19
N MET A 37 -11.27 -4.60 -10.24
CA MET A 37 -11.16 -5.50 -11.39
C MET A 37 -12.34 -5.38 -12.35
N GLU A 38 -13.49 -4.95 -11.86
CA GLU A 38 -14.70 -4.66 -12.62
C GLU A 38 -14.68 -3.23 -13.19
N ASN A 39 -13.74 -2.39 -12.75
CA ASN A 39 -13.53 -1.07 -13.33
C ASN A 39 -13.30 -1.17 -14.86
N VAL A 40 -14.20 -0.53 -15.61
CA VAL A 40 -14.19 -0.52 -17.08
C VAL A 40 -13.35 0.63 -17.66
N HIS A 41 -13.00 1.61 -16.84
CA HIS A 41 -12.27 2.81 -17.23
C HIS A 41 -10.77 2.55 -17.37
N TYR A 42 -10.23 1.64 -16.56
CA TYR A 42 -8.81 1.34 -16.54
C TYR A 42 -8.51 -0.10 -16.92
N GLY A 43 -7.56 -0.27 -17.84
CA GLY A 43 -7.10 -1.59 -18.23
C GLY A 43 -6.40 -2.32 -17.08
N LYS A 44 -6.52 -3.65 -17.05
CA LYS A 44 -5.89 -4.50 -16.01
C LYS A 44 -4.41 -4.20 -15.80
N THR A 45 -3.64 -3.92 -16.85
CA THR A 45 -2.21 -3.59 -16.72
C THR A 45 -1.98 -2.30 -15.92
N TYR A 46 -2.80 -1.27 -16.16
CA TYR A 46 -2.71 -0.01 -15.44
C TYR A 46 -3.02 -0.21 -13.96
N VAL A 47 -4.14 -0.87 -13.65
CA VAL A 47 -4.54 -1.21 -12.27
C VAL A 47 -3.41 -1.96 -11.54
N LYS A 48 -2.70 -2.84 -12.27
CA LYS A 48 -1.59 -3.59 -11.70
C LYS A 48 -0.38 -2.72 -11.35
N GLU A 49 0.00 -1.81 -12.24
CA GLU A 49 1.14 -0.91 -12.01
C GLU A 49 0.85 0.07 -10.87
N VAL A 50 -0.36 0.65 -10.82
CA VAL A 50 -0.78 1.53 -9.72
C VAL A 50 -0.74 0.78 -8.38
N TYR A 51 -1.29 -0.43 -8.33
CA TYR A 51 -1.25 -1.23 -7.10
C TYR A 51 0.17 -1.54 -6.63
N LYS A 52 1.08 -1.82 -7.58
CA LYS A 52 2.48 -2.06 -7.27
C LYS A 52 3.16 -0.80 -6.73
N MET A 53 2.86 0.36 -7.30
CA MET A 53 3.37 1.64 -6.83
C MET A 53 2.93 1.92 -5.38
N ILE A 54 1.64 1.75 -5.08
CA ILE A 54 1.09 1.92 -3.72
C ILE A 54 1.79 1.01 -2.70
N ILE A 55 1.99 -0.26 -3.04
CA ILE A 55 2.69 -1.21 -2.15
C ILE A 55 4.14 -0.76 -1.91
N ASN A 56 4.85 -0.37 -2.97
CA ASN A 56 6.24 0.06 -2.86
C ASN A 56 6.37 1.31 -2.00
N SER A 57 5.54 2.33 -2.23
CA SER A 57 5.56 3.56 -1.43
C SER A 57 5.36 3.28 0.05
N ARG A 58 4.41 2.40 0.42
CA ARG A 58 4.22 2.00 1.82
C ARG A 58 5.46 1.29 2.38
N LEU A 59 6.06 0.38 1.61
CA LEU A 59 7.25 -0.36 2.07
C LEU A 59 8.46 0.57 2.26
N GLU A 60 8.64 1.54 1.37
CA GLU A 60 9.68 2.57 1.46
C GLU A 60 9.48 3.47 2.69
N GLU A 61 8.25 3.90 2.97
CA GLU A 61 7.95 4.64 4.19
C GLU A 61 8.18 3.82 5.46
N GLU A 62 7.75 2.55 5.46
CA GLU A 62 8.00 1.62 6.57
C GLU A 62 9.50 1.37 6.78
N GLU A 63 10.32 1.38 5.72
CA GLU A 63 11.78 1.26 5.78
C GLU A 63 12.42 2.52 6.34
N LYS A 64 12.05 3.69 5.82
CA LYS A 64 12.54 4.97 6.30
C LYS A 64 12.26 5.18 7.79
N GLN A 65 11.06 4.81 8.25
CA GLN A 65 10.71 4.88 9.67
C GLN A 65 11.54 3.92 10.54
N ARG A 66 11.93 2.75 10.01
CA ARG A 66 12.84 1.84 10.72
C ARG A 66 14.24 2.44 10.83
N ASP A 67 14.77 2.97 9.74
CA ASP A 67 16.09 3.60 9.72
C ASP A 67 16.18 4.80 10.67
N GLU A 68 15.14 5.65 10.69
CA GLU A 68 15.04 6.78 11.62
C GLU A 68 15.03 6.31 13.08
N LYS A 69 14.24 5.28 13.38
CA LYS A 69 14.15 4.70 14.73
C LYS A 69 15.46 4.04 15.17
N ASP A 70 16.15 3.35 14.26
CA ASP A 70 17.43 2.72 14.56
C ASP A 70 18.53 3.78 14.77
N SER A 71 18.52 4.87 13.99
CA SER A 71 19.41 6.03 14.19
C SER A 71 19.17 6.72 15.53
N GLU A 72 17.91 6.94 15.92
CA GLU A 72 17.55 7.52 17.20
C GLU A 72 17.97 6.60 18.37
N THR A 73 17.74 5.30 18.23
CA THR A 73 18.16 4.30 19.24
C THR A 73 19.69 4.24 19.38
N ALA A 74 20.44 4.40 18.27
CA ALA A 74 21.90 4.48 18.30
C ALA A 74 22.42 5.73 19.01
N ARG A 75 21.78 6.89 18.80
CA ARG A 75 22.12 8.16 19.49
C ARG A 75 21.86 8.08 21.00
N ILE A 76 20.78 7.41 21.42
CA ILE A 76 20.45 7.26 22.86
C ILE A 76 21.42 6.28 23.56
N ARG A 77 21.98 5.30 22.84
CA ARG A 77 22.91 4.29 23.40
C ARG A 77 24.37 4.73 23.46
N SER A 78 24.75 5.77 22.73
CA SER A 78 26.05 6.43 22.87
C SER A 78 25.86 7.83 23.46
N PRO A 79 25.59 7.95 24.78
CA PRO A 79 25.82 9.22 25.44
C PRO A 79 27.33 9.51 25.31
N GLU A 80 27.68 10.61 24.65
CA GLU A 80 29.04 11.14 24.61
C GLU A 80 29.62 11.13 26.04
N ILE A 81 30.73 10.42 26.23
CA ILE A 81 31.61 10.53 27.40
C ILE A 81 32.71 11.54 27.06
#